data_AF-A0A1B6IE73-F1
#
_entry.id   AF-A0A1B6IE73-F1
#
_cell.length_a   1.000
_cell.length_b   1.000
_cell.length_c   1.000
_cell.angle_alpha   90.00
_cell.angle_beta   90.00
_cell.angle_gamma   90.00
#
_symmetry.space_group_name_H-M   'P 1'
#
loop_
_entity.id
_entity.type
_entity.pdbx_description
1 polymer ?
#
loop_
_entity_poly.entity_id
_entity_poly.type
_entity_poly.pdbx_seq_one_letter_code
_entity_poly.pdbx_strand_id
1 'polypeptide(L)'
;NDDVSLEYLNGAFNRDLKDGFQRSSEHALFSNSVVDVFTQLTQCFDVVSKLECPDPEIWKRYMKRFAKTIVKVLIAYANIVKKEFPNHLKDERIACILMNNIQQLRVQLEKMFESMGGDKLEEDAAIILKELQQNLNVSLDDLATQFALSLEPRITQSVRELGDLLLAIKGGGQVTLN
;
A
#
# COMPACT_ATOMS: atom_id res chain seq x y z
N ASN A 1 -4.99 -10.69 -20.97
CA ASN A 1 -4.20 -9.57 -20.40
C ASN A 1 -4.43 -9.53 -18.89
N ASP A 2 -5.67 -9.31 -18.43
CA ASP A 2 -6.02 -9.31 -17.00
C ASP A 2 -5.51 -10.54 -16.21
N ASP A 3 -5.75 -11.76 -16.69
CA ASP A 3 -5.35 -12.99 -15.96
C ASP A 3 -3.82 -13.13 -15.86
N VAL A 4 -3.10 -12.75 -16.92
CA VAL A 4 -1.63 -12.76 -16.95
C VAL A 4 -1.07 -11.73 -15.97
N SER A 5 -1.67 -10.55 -15.87
CA SER A 5 -1.27 -9.54 -14.88
C SER A 5 -1.53 -10.01 -13.45
N LEU A 6 -2.61 -10.74 -13.20
CA LEU A 6 -2.91 -11.31 -11.88
C LEU A 6 -1.97 -12.46 -11.51
N GLU A 7 -1.60 -13.33 -12.45
CA GLU A 7 -0.58 -14.36 -12.23
C GLU A 7 0.79 -13.75 -11.93
N TYR A 8 1.19 -12.73 -12.70
CA TYR A 8 2.43 -12.00 -12.48
C TYR A 8 2.47 -11.34 -11.10
N LEU A 9 1.38 -10.67 -10.72
CA LEU A 9 1.18 -10.09 -9.39
C LEU A 9 1.38 -11.14 -8.28
N ASN A 10 0.69 -12.27 -8.37
CA ASN A 10 0.82 -13.35 -7.39
C ASN A 10 2.26 -13.86 -7.33
N GLY A 11 2.93 -14.00 -8.47
CA GLY A 11 4.34 -14.36 -8.53
C GLY A 11 5.25 -13.35 -7.84
N ALA A 12 5.08 -12.06 -8.13
CA ALA A 12 5.86 -10.97 -7.53
C ALA A 12 5.68 -10.90 -6.02
N PHE A 13 4.43 -10.96 -5.54
CA PHE A 13 4.14 -10.94 -4.11
C PHE A 13 4.72 -12.16 -3.39
N ASN A 14 4.53 -13.36 -3.93
CA ASN A 14 5.04 -14.59 -3.31
C ASN A 14 6.58 -14.65 -3.28
N ARG A 15 7.28 -14.05 -4.25
CA ARG A 15 8.74 -13.91 -4.19
C ARG A 15 9.13 -12.98 -3.05
N ASP A 16 8.52 -11.81 -2.98
CA ASP A 16 8.81 -10.80 -1.96
C ASP A 16 8.49 -11.32 -0.54
N LEU A 17 7.42 -12.10 -0.39
CA LEU A 17 7.09 -12.80 0.85
C LEU A 17 8.19 -13.80 1.25
N LYS A 18 8.74 -14.58 0.30
CA LYS A 18 9.84 -15.51 0.57
C LYS A 18 11.14 -14.78 0.94
N ASP A 19 11.36 -13.60 0.38
CA ASP A 19 12.52 -12.76 0.67
C ASP A 19 12.35 -11.99 2.00
N GLY A 20 11.18 -12.06 2.62
CA GLY A 20 10.87 -11.41 3.90
C GLY A 20 10.56 -9.91 3.79
N PHE A 21 10.00 -9.49 2.65
CA PHE A 21 9.65 -8.10 2.35
C PHE A 21 10.83 -7.14 2.57
N GLN A 22 11.97 -7.42 1.93
CA GLN A 22 13.12 -6.53 2.02
C GLN A 22 12.81 -5.18 1.39
N ARG A 23 13.29 -4.12 2.02
CA ARG A 23 13.21 -2.77 1.47
C ARG A 23 13.92 -2.74 0.12
N SER A 24 13.29 -2.13 -0.88
CA SER A 24 13.83 -2.08 -2.25
C SER A 24 15.17 -1.34 -2.33
N SER A 25 15.40 -0.37 -1.43
CA SER A 25 16.69 0.28 -1.23
C SER A 25 16.79 0.90 0.17
N GLU A 26 17.98 1.39 0.54
CA GLU A 26 18.21 2.12 1.79
C GLU A 26 17.31 3.36 1.93
N HIS A 27 16.89 3.97 0.82
CA HIS A 27 16.02 5.14 0.77
C HIS A 27 14.54 4.81 0.50
N ALA A 28 14.22 3.59 0.04
CA ALA A 28 12.84 3.18 -0.25
C ALA A 28 12.20 2.47 0.93
N LEU A 29 11.03 2.92 1.38
CA LEU A 29 10.33 2.34 2.55
C LEU A 29 9.39 1.18 2.20
N PHE A 30 9.29 0.83 0.91
CA PHE A 30 8.48 -0.25 0.34
C PHE A 30 9.38 -1.38 -0.20
N SER A 31 8.78 -2.54 -0.48
CA SER A 31 9.48 -3.73 -0.98
C SER A 31 9.36 -3.90 -2.49
N ASN A 32 10.05 -4.91 -3.03
CA ASN A 32 10.26 -5.05 -4.48
C ASN A 32 8.98 -5.41 -5.26
N SER A 33 8.01 -6.08 -4.64
CA SER A 33 6.79 -6.49 -5.35
C SER A 33 5.99 -5.32 -5.92
N VAL A 34 6.01 -4.14 -5.28
CA VAL A 34 5.36 -2.93 -5.82
C VAL A 34 6.04 -2.46 -7.10
N VAL A 35 7.38 -2.49 -7.13
CA VAL A 35 8.15 -2.09 -8.31
C VAL A 35 7.88 -3.02 -9.48
N ASP A 36 7.86 -4.33 -9.24
CA ASP A 36 7.55 -5.35 -10.26
C ASP A 36 6.17 -5.12 -10.87
N VAL A 37 5.14 -4.93 -10.02
CA VAL A 37 3.75 -4.72 -10.48
C VAL A 37 3.62 -3.46 -11.31
N PHE A 38 4.20 -2.34 -10.90
CA PHE A 38 4.13 -1.10 -11.68
C PHE A 38 4.98 -1.13 -12.95
N THR A 39 6.11 -1.83 -12.93
CA THR A 39 6.91 -2.06 -14.14
C THR A 39 6.08 -2.81 -15.17
N GLN A 40 5.38 -3.87 -14.75
CA GLN A 40 4.50 -4.65 -15.63
C GLN A 40 3.33 -3.82 -16.18
N LEU A 41 2.64 -3.06 -15.33
CA LEU A 41 1.54 -2.19 -15.77
C LEU A 41 2.04 -1.11 -16.74
N THR A 42 3.19 -0.49 -16.47
CA THR A 42 3.78 0.54 -17.34
C THR A 42 4.16 -0.06 -18.70
N GLN A 43 4.76 -1.26 -18.73
CA GLN A 43 5.04 -1.95 -19.99
C GLN A 43 3.76 -2.27 -20.76
N CYS A 44 2.69 -2.69 -20.09
CA CYS A 44 1.39 -2.87 -20.73
C CYS A 44 0.86 -1.58 -21.33
N PHE A 45 1.01 -0.45 -20.62
CA PHE A 45 0.62 0.87 -21.13
C PHE A 45 1.45 1.30 -22.34
N ASP A 46 2.76 1.11 -22.31
CA ASP A 46 3.65 1.44 -23.42
C ASP A 46 3.30 0.67 -24.70
N VAL A 47 2.93 -0.61 -24.56
CA VAL A 47 2.46 -1.42 -25.69
C VAL A 47 1.16 -0.87 -26.26
N VAL A 48 0.20 -0.49 -25.41
CA VAL A 48 -1.07 0.13 -25.85
C VAL A 48 -0.82 1.47 -26.55
N SER A 49 0.10 2.28 -26.03
CA SER A 49 0.42 3.61 -26.56
C SER A 49 1.11 3.54 -27.92
N LYS A 50 1.93 2.51 -28.16
CA LYS A 50 2.60 2.27 -29.45
C LYS A 50 1.66 1.82 -30.58
N LEU A 51 0.40 1.49 -30.28
CA LEU A 51 -0.58 1.15 -31.33
C LEU A 51 -1.02 2.37 -32.15
N GLU A 52 -0.63 3.59 -31.77
CA GLU A 52 -0.87 4.86 -32.48
C GLU A 52 -2.27 4.92 -33.12
N CYS A 53 -3.31 4.72 -32.30
CA CYS A 53 -4.67 4.65 -32.81
C CYS A 53 -5.12 6.04 -33.32
N PRO A 54 -5.46 6.21 -34.62
CA PRO A 54 -5.82 7.51 -35.17
C PRO A 54 -7.23 7.96 -34.77
N ASP A 55 -8.06 7.06 -34.24
CA ASP A 55 -9.43 7.36 -33.79
C ASP A 55 -9.47 7.65 -32.27
N PRO A 56 -9.78 8.90 -31.86
CA PRO A 56 -9.89 9.27 -30.46
C PRO A 56 -10.91 8.43 -29.68
N GLU A 57 -11.99 7.97 -30.32
CA GLU A 57 -13.04 7.21 -29.66
C GLU A 57 -12.61 5.78 -29.33
N ILE A 58 -11.77 5.20 -30.19
CA ILE A 58 -11.15 3.89 -29.93
C ILE A 58 -10.09 4.04 -28.82
N TRP A 59 -9.29 5.11 -28.84
CA TRP A 59 -8.33 5.41 -27.78
C TRP A 59 -8.99 5.50 -26.40
N LYS A 60 -10.11 6.22 -26.30
CA LYS A 60 -10.92 6.29 -25.07
C LYS A 60 -11.33 4.91 -24.57
N ARG A 61 -11.80 4.02 -25.45
CA ARG A 61 -12.18 2.64 -25.10
C ARG A 61 -10.97 1.84 -24.58
N TYR A 62 -9.80 2.03 -25.16
CA TYR A 62 -8.56 1.41 -24.67
C TYR A 62 -8.18 1.92 -23.29
N MET A 63 -8.21 3.24 -23.06
CA MET A 63 -7.91 3.82 -21.75
C MET A 63 -8.89 3.34 -20.67
N LYS A 64 -10.19 3.33 -20.98
CA LYS A 64 -11.22 2.78 -20.08
C LYS A 64 -11.00 1.30 -19.78
N ARG A 65 -10.62 0.50 -20.78
CA ARG A 65 -10.30 -0.92 -20.57
C ARG A 65 -9.05 -1.10 -19.72
N PHE A 66 -8.02 -0.31 -19.98
CA PHE A 66 -6.75 -0.37 -19.25
C PHE A 66 -6.92 0.07 -17.79
N ALA A 67 -7.71 1.12 -17.53
CA ALA A 67 -8.09 1.54 -16.18
C ALA A 67 -8.74 0.39 -15.39
N LYS A 68 -9.66 -0.37 -16.01
CA LYS A 68 -10.25 -1.56 -15.38
C LYS A 68 -9.24 -2.65 -15.07
N THR A 69 -8.23 -2.84 -15.92
CA THR A 69 -7.13 -3.78 -15.65
C THR A 69 -6.29 -3.31 -14.45
N ILE A 70 -5.94 -2.03 -14.38
CA ILE A 70 -5.21 -1.44 -13.24
C ILE A 70 -6.00 -1.68 -11.94
N VAL A 71 -7.31 -1.38 -11.93
CA VAL A 71 -8.18 -1.63 -10.77
C VAL A 71 -8.08 -3.08 -10.30
N LYS A 72 -8.27 -4.04 -11.21
CA LYS A 72 -8.23 -5.46 -10.85
C LYS A 72 -6.90 -5.85 -10.22
N VAL A 73 -5.77 -5.40 -10.80
CA VAL A 73 -4.43 -5.73 -10.32
C VAL A 73 -4.16 -5.10 -8.95
N LEU A 74 -4.41 -3.80 -8.78
CA LEU A 74 -4.10 -3.10 -7.53
C LEU A 74 -5.03 -3.50 -6.39
N ILE A 75 -6.32 -3.75 -6.66
CA ILE A 75 -7.25 -4.30 -5.66
C ILE A 75 -6.85 -5.72 -5.27
N ALA A 76 -6.45 -6.55 -6.22
CA ALA A 76 -5.94 -7.89 -5.91
C ALA A 76 -4.69 -7.81 -5.02
N TYR A 77 -3.74 -6.91 -5.31
CA TYR A 77 -2.58 -6.69 -4.44
C TYR A 77 -3.02 -6.29 -3.03
N ALA A 78 -3.89 -5.29 -2.91
CA ALA A 78 -4.38 -4.82 -1.62
C ALA A 78 -5.09 -5.93 -0.81
N ASN A 79 -5.87 -6.78 -1.49
CA ASN A 79 -6.53 -7.92 -0.85
C ASN A 79 -5.55 -8.98 -0.37
N ILE A 80 -4.50 -9.27 -1.14
CA ILE A 80 -3.44 -10.20 -0.71
C ILE A 80 -2.73 -9.64 0.53
N VAL A 81 -2.35 -8.36 0.51
CA VAL A 81 -1.76 -7.70 1.68
C VAL A 81 -2.69 -7.79 2.88
N LYS A 82 -3.96 -7.42 2.74
CA LYS A 82 -4.96 -7.48 3.83
C LYS A 82 -5.10 -8.88 4.42
N LYS A 83 -5.01 -9.92 3.59
CA LYS A 83 -5.09 -11.31 4.02
C LYS A 83 -3.85 -11.75 4.81
N GLU A 84 -2.66 -11.35 4.36
CA GLU A 84 -1.39 -11.75 5.00
C GLU A 84 -1.01 -10.86 6.19
N PHE A 85 -1.52 -9.62 6.25
CA PHE A 85 -1.15 -8.63 7.25
C PHE A 85 -1.25 -9.11 8.71
N PRO A 86 -2.32 -9.81 9.14
CA PRO A 86 -2.43 -10.32 10.51
C PRO A 86 -1.29 -11.28 10.90
N ASN A 87 -0.72 -12.00 9.94
CA ASN A 87 0.41 -12.92 10.18
C ASN A 87 1.72 -12.15 10.45
N HIS A 88 1.81 -10.89 10.02
CA HIS A 88 3.00 -10.05 10.13
C HIS A 88 2.90 -8.98 11.21
N LEU A 89 1.77 -8.87 11.94
CA LEU A 89 1.59 -7.89 13.03
C LEU A 89 2.60 -8.03 14.17
N LYS A 90 3.19 -9.23 14.35
CA LYS A 90 4.24 -9.46 15.36
C LYS A 90 5.59 -8.85 14.98
N ASP A 91 5.82 -8.65 13.69
CA ASP A 91 7.03 -8.00 13.17
C ASP A 91 6.65 -6.60 12.70
N GLU A 92 6.82 -5.62 13.60
CA GLU A 92 6.48 -4.22 13.35
C GLU A 92 7.14 -3.67 12.08
N ARG A 93 8.35 -4.13 11.76
CA ARG A 93 9.08 -3.72 10.56
C ARG A 93 8.37 -4.20 9.31
N ILE A 94 8.00 -5.48 9.24
CA ILE A 94 7.30 -6.05 8.07
C ILE A 94 5.91 -5.42 7.93
N ALA A 95 5.17 -5.25 9.03
CA ALA A 95 3.87 -4.59 9.02
C ALA A 95 3.97 -3.16 8.44
N CYS A 96 4.98 -2.38 8.85
CA CYS A 96 5.21 -1.05 8.28
C CYS A 96 5.54 -1.10 6.78
N ILE A 97 6.35 -2.06 6.33
CA ILE A 97 6.69 -2.23 4.90
C ILE A 97 5.43 -2.55 4.09
N LEU A 98 4.54 -3.42 4.59
CA LEU A 98 3.28 -3.74 3.91
C LEU A 98 2.34 -2.53 3.81
N MET A 99 2.26 -1.69 4.84
CA MET A 99 1.53 -0.42 4.77
C MET A 99 2.17 0.55 3.77
N ASN A 100 3.50 0.66 3.78
CA ASN A 100 4.24 1.47 2.81
C ASN A 100 4.04 0.98 1.39
N ASN A 101 3.88 -0.33 1.18
CA ASN A 101 3.55 -0.88 -0.13
C ASN A 101 2.20 -0.36 -0.64
N ILE A 102 1.16 -0.37 0.19
CA ILE A 102 -0.16 0.18 -0.18
C ILE A 102 -0.07 1.67 -0.47
N GLN A 103 0.66 2.42 0.35
CA GLN A 103 0.90 3.84 0.09
C GLN A 103 1.64 4.06 -1.24
N GLN A 104 2.62 3.23 -1.54
CA GLN A 104 3.35 3.30 -2.81
C GLN A 104 2.45 2.95 -4.00
N LEU A 105 1.48 2.05 -3.86
CA LEU A 105 0.48 1.81 -4.90
C LEU A 105 -0.29 3.09 -5.25
N ARG A 106 -0.67 3.89 -4.24
CA ARG A 106 -1.36 5.16 -4.44
C ARG A 106 -0.49 6.17 -5.19
N VAL A 107 0.75 6.34 -4.75
CA VAL A 107 1.69 7.30 -5.37
C VAL A 107 1.97 6.93 -6.84
N GLN A 108 2.18 5.64 -7.13
CA GLN A 108 2.48 5.20 -8.49
C GLN A 108 1.23 5.18 -9.38
N LEU A 109 0.05 4.93 -8.81
CA LEU A 109 -1.23 5.05 -9.52
C LEU A 109 -1.48 6.50 -9.97
N GLU A 110 -1.12 7.49 -9.15
CA GLU A 110 -1.24 8.91 -9.50
C GLU A 110 -0.32 9.27 -10.68
N LYS A 111 0.94 8.82 -10.64
CA LYS A 111 1.88 8.99 -11.77
C LYS A 111 1.40 8.31 -13.05
N MET A 112 0.80 7.13 -12.92
CA MET A 112 0.22 6.41 -14.05
C MET A 112 -0.98 7.16 -14.62
N PHE A 113 -1.85 7.71 -13.77
CA PHE A 113 -2.97 8.55 -14.19
C PHE A 113 -2.50 9.79 -14.97
N GLU A 114 -1.47 10.48 -14.48
CA GLU A 114 -0.84 11.60 -15.21
C GLU A 114 -0.30 11.16 -16.57
N SER A 115 0.39 10.01 -16.62
CA SER A 115 0.96 9.44 -17.85
C SER A 115 -0.10 9.02 -18.88
N MET A 116 -1.29 8.63 -18.41
CA MET A 116 -2.44 8.29 -19.26
C MET A 116 -3.17 9.52 -19.84
N GLY A 117 -2.86 10.73 -19.36
CA GLY A 117 -3.46 11.98 -19.83
C GLY A 117 -3.97 12.91 -18.74
N GLY A 118 -3.92 12.50 -17.47
CA GLY A 118 -4.31 13.32 -16.33
C GLY A 118 -5.72 13.90 -16.47
N ASP A 119 -5.84 15.22 -16.36
CA ASP A 119 -7.12 15.93 -16.50
C ASP A 119 -7.73 15.87 -17.91
N LYS A 120 -6.94 15.48 -18.92
CA LYS A 120 -7.41 15.26 -20.29
C LYS A 120 -7.82 13.81 -20.55
N LEU A 121 -7.66 12.93 -19.56
CA LEU A 121 -8.12 11.56 -19.65
C LEU A 121 -9.65 11.54 -19.78
N GLU A 122 -10.15 10.54 -20.50
CA GLU A 122 -11.58 10.29 -20.61
C GLU A 122 -12.25 10.15 -19.24
N GLU A 123 -13.44 10.73 -19.10
CA GLU A 123 -14.11 10.91 -17.82
C GLU A 123 -14.38 9.58 -17.10
N ASP A 124 -14.86 8.55 -17.81
CA ASP A 124 -15.11 7.25 -17.18
C ASP A 124 -13.82 6.60 -16.68
N ALA A 125 -12.74 6.63 -17.48
CA ALA A 125 -11.44 6.12 -17.07
C ALA A 125 -10.88 6.90 -15.86
N ALA A 126 -11.02 8.22 -15.84
CA ALA A 126 -10.58 9.07 -14.73
C ALA A 126 -11.37 8.78 -13.45
N ILE A 127 -12.69 8.62 -13.53
CA ILE A 127 -13.54 8.25 -12.39
C ILE A 127 -13.09 6.92 -11.81
N ILE A 128 -12.89 5.90 -12.65
CA ILE A 128 -12.45 4.56 -12.23
C ILE A 128 -11.12 4.62 -11.46
N LEU A 129 -10.15 5.40 -11.92
CA LEU A 129 -8.84 5.52 -11.27
C LEU A 129 -8.92 6.36 -9.98
N LYS A 130 -9.78 7.37 -9.91
CA LYS A 130 -10.04 8.15 -8.70
C LYS A 130 -10.75 7.33 -7.62
N GLU A 131 -11.71 6.50 -7.99
CA GLU A 131 -12.35 5.55 -7.07
C GLU A 131 -11.33 4.53 -6.55
N LEU A 132 -10.42 4.06 -7.40
CA LEU A 132 -9.33 3.18 -6.99
C LEU A 132 -8.41 3.83 -5.95
N GLN A 133 -8.05 5.11 -6.14
CA GLN A 133 -7.27 5.86 -5.15
C GLN A 133 -7.95 5.87 -3.78
N GLN A 134 -9.26 6.10 -3.74
CA GLN A 134 -10.02 6.08 -2.49
C GLN A 134 -10.03 4.68 -1.86
N ASN A 135 -10.26 3.63 -2.66
CA ASN A 135 -10.23 2.25 -2.17
C ASN A 135 -8.88 1.84 -1.58
N LEU A 136 -7.78 2.29 -2.18
CA LEU A 136 -6.43 2.08 -1.66
C LEU A 136 -6.18 2.88 -0.37
N ASN A 137 -6.71 4.11 -0.26
CA ASN A 137 -6.63 4.90 0.97
C ASN A 137 -7.37 4.20 2.12
N VAL A 138 -8.62 3.78 1.90
CA VAL A 138 -9.39 3.02 2.90
C VAL A 138 -8.65 1.74 3.29
N SER A 139 -8.04 1.07 2.32
CA SER A 139 -7.24 -0.13 2.61
C SER A 139 -6.03 0.16 3.48
N LEU A 140 -5.37 1.31 3.32
CA LEU A 140 -4.28 1.73 4.20
C LEU A 140 -4.79 2.05 5.61
N ASP A 141 -5.93 2.73 5.73
CA ASP A 141 -6.54 3.08 7.01
C ASP A 141 -6.94 1.82 7.81
N ASP A 142 -7.47 0.80 7.13
CA ASP A 142 -7.79 -0.51 7.74
C ASP A 142 -6.53 -1.20 8.30
N LEU A 143 -5.43 -1.18 7.56
CA LEU A 143 -4.16 -1.78 7.99
C LEU A 143 -3.55 -1.00 9.15
N ALA A 144 -3.58 0.33 9.09
CA ALA A 144 -3.09 1.20 10.15
C ALA A 144 -3.88 0.98 11.46
N THR A 145 -5.20 0.83 11.36
CA THR A 145 -6.06 0.54 12.53
C THR A 145 -5.71 -0.81 13.14
N GLN A 146 -5.56 -1.85 12.33
CA GLN A 146 -5.14 -3.18 12.80
C GLN A 146 -3.76 -3.15 13.48
N PHE A 147 -2.82 -2.39 12.90
CA PHE A 147 -1.49 -2.22 13.47
C PHE A 147 -1.55 -1.49 14.82
N ALA A 148 -2.31 -0.41 14.93
CA ALA A 148 -2.48 0.33 16.18
C ALA A 148 -3.08 -0.55 17.31
N LEU A 149 -4.12 -1.35 16.98
CA LEU A 149 -4.72 -2.30 17.92
C LEU A 149 -3.72 -3.36 18.40
N SER A 150 -2.80 -3.79 17.53
CA SER A 150 -1.75 -4.75 17.91
C SER A 150 -0.76 -4.20 18.94
N LEU A 151 -0.57 -2.87 18.98
CA LEU A 151 0.33 -2.18 19.90
C LEU A 151 -0.32 -1.86 21.25
N GLU A 152 -1.66 -1.83 21.32
CA GLU A 152 -2.42 -1.42 22.51
C GLU A 152 -2.01 -2.17 23.80
N PRO A 153 -1.81 -3.51 23.80
CA PRO A 153 -1.40 -4.21 25.02
C PRO A 153 -0.03 -3.75 25.55
N ARG A 154 0.94 -3.55 24.64
CA ARG A 154 2.30 -3.09 24.96
C ARG A 154 2.30 -1.65 25.47
N ILE A 155 1.49 -0.78 24.85
CA ILE A 155 1.30 0.60 25.30
C ILE A 155 0.67 0.62 26.70
N THR A 156 -0.39 -0.16 26.91
CA THR A 156 -1.09 -0.25 28.20
C THR A 156 -0.16 -0.70 29.32
N GLN A 157 0.67 -1.71 29.06
CA GLN A 157 1.67 -2.16 30.02
C GLN A 157 2.70 -1.07 30.33
N SER A 158 3.26 -0.42 29.30
CA SER A 158 4.26 0.65 29.46
C SER A 158 3.71 1.84 30.26
N VAL A 159 2.45 2.21 30.01
CA VAL A 159 1.75 3.27 30.76
C VAL A 159 1.54 2.88 32.22
N ARG A 160 1.21 1.61 32.50
CA ARG A 160 1.08 1.10 33.86
C ARG A 160 2.41 1.13 34.61
N GLU A 161 3.48 0.63 34.01
CA GLU A 161 4.83 0.63 34.60
C GLU A 161 5.31 2.05 34.91
N LEU A 162 5.06 3.00 34.00
CA LEU A 162 5.32 4.42 34.24
C LEU A 162 4.49 4.98 35.41
N GLY A 163 3.22 4.58 35.52
CA GLY A 163 2.35 4.95 36.65
C GLY A 163 2.89 4.46 37.99
N ASP A 164 3.39 3.22 38.04
CA ASP A 164 3.99 2.64 39.26
C ASP A 164 5.26 3.39 39.67
N LEU A 165 6.12 3.75 38.69
CA LEU A 165 7.31 4.57 38.94
C LEU A 165 6.96 5.96 39.47
N LEU A 166 5.93 6.60 38.90
CA LEU A 166 5.46 7.91 39.36
C LEU A 166 4.93 7.88 40.80
N LEU A 167 4.20 6.81 41.17
CA LEU A 167 3.72 6.63 42.54
C LEU A 167 4.87 6.48 43.54
N ALA A 168 5.95 5.79 43.16
CA ALA A 168 7.11 5.58 44.02
C ALA A 168 7.86 6.89 44.37
N ILE A 169 7.80 7.92 43.51
CA ILE A 169 8.49 9.21 43.74
C ILE A 169 7.87 10.01 44.89
N LYS A 170 6.59 9.79 45.22
CA LYS A 170 5.88 10.55 46.27
C LYS A 170 6.27 10.15 47.71
N GLY A 171 7.05 9.09 47.92
CA GLY A 171 7.42 8.56 49.24
C GLY A 171 8.69 9.14 49.89
N GLY A 172 9.46 9.98 49.20
CA GLY A 172 10.76 10.47 49.69
C GLY A 172 10.73 11.75 50.55
N GLY A 173 9.56 12.28 50.88
CA GLY A 173 9.36 13.61 51.47
C GLY A 173 8.94 13.63 52.94
N GLN A 174 9.47 12.76 53.80
CA GLN A 174 9.40 12.96 55.26
C GLN A 174 10.81 13.08 55.83
N VAL A 175 11.33 14.32 55.86
CA VAL A 175 12.39 14.70 56.78
C VAL A 175 11.74 14.92 58.14
N THR A 176 11.87 13.95 59.04
CA THR A 176 11.64 14.14 60.47
C THR A 176 12.66 15.15 60.99
N LEU A 177 12.19 16.38 61.25
CA LEU A 177 12.93 17.35 62.05
C LEU A 177 12.72 17.00 63.53
N ASN A 178 13.75 16.43 64.14
CA ASN A 178 13.90 16.37 65.60
C ASN A 178 14.30 17.73 66.15
#